data_AF-Q7CW13-F1
#
_entry.id   AF-Q7CW13-F1
#
_cell.length_a   1.000
_cell.length_b   1.000
_cell.length_c   1.000
_cell.angle_alpha   90.00
_cell.angle_beta   90.00
_cell.angle_gamma   90.00
#
_symmetry.space_group_name_H-M   'P 1'
#
loop_
_entity.id
_entity.type
_entity.pdbx_description
1 polymer ?
#
loop_
_entity_poly.entity_id
_entity_poly.type
_entity_poly.pdbx_seq_one_letter_code
_entity_poly.pdbx_strand_id
1 'polypeptide(L)'
;MISMAYDLTKICMTALMRPAFDAGVALARLDERIARSPVGQGFIERQNFADACASLWIDGELVHLEDLVLHDATRDIRTPTHELTIARDVLRTRRRIAAQSPDWALSAEGVRSLRQTSDINSVGVEASELAGVVRPAVTANAEGEGRDSDEAEGLPGVDYAAIDAVLARSEAAIEKAKRPGRADTREREP
;
A
#
# COMPACT_ATOMS: atom_id res chain seq x y z
N MET A 1 20.15 -20.76 -4.84
CA MET A 1 20.56 -19.56 -4.06
C MET A 1 21.46 -20.03 -2.94
N ILE A 2 22.74 -19.66 -2.94
CA ILE A 2 23.68 -20.07 -1.88
C ILE A 2 23.37 -19.20 -0.68
N SER A 3 22.76 -19.78 0.37
CA SER A 3 22.54 -19.09 1.63
C SER A 3 23.90 -18.77 2.25
N MET A 4 24.22 -17.49 2.40
CA MET A 4 25.40 -17.06 3.13
C MET A 4 25.11 -17.20 4.63
N ALA A 5 25.32 -18.40 5.16
CA ALA A 5 25.20 -18.64 6.59
C ALA A 5 26.38 -17.98 7.32
N TYR A 6 26.10 -16.91 8.05
CA TYR A 6 27.09 -16.28 8.92
C TYR A 6 27.43 -17.25 10.06
N ASP A 7 28.73 -17.54 10.21
CA ASP A 7 29.22 -18.37 11.31
C ASP A 7 29.31 -17.54 12.60
N LEU A 8 28.25 -17.60 13.39
CA LEU A 8 28.14 -16.88 14.66
C LEU A 8 29.22 -17.30 15.68
N THR A 9 29.83 -18.48 15.52
CA THR A 9 30.91 -18.93 16.42
C THR A 9 32.20 -18.11 16.26
N LYS A 10 32.35 -17.40 15.13
CA LYS A 10 33.49 -16.51 14.87
C LYS A 10 33.35 -15.13 15.53
N ILE A 11 32.18 -14.81 16.09
CA ILE A 11 31.94 -13.52 16.74
C ILE A 11 32.58 -13.55 18.14
N CYS A 12 33.55 -12.66 18.37
CA CYS A 12 34.14 -12.50 19.70
C CYS A 12 33.13 -11.87 20.66
N MET A 13 32.59 -12.67 21.58
CA MET A 13 31.64 -12.18 22.59
C MET A 13 32.22 -11.02 23.40
N THR A 14 33.48 -11.08 23.80
CA THR A 14 34.14 -10.01 24.57
C THR A 14 34.15 -8.68 23.81
N ALA A 15 34.32 -8.71 22.49
CA ALA A 15 34.28 -7.51 21.65
C ALA A 15 32.84 -6.99 21.43
N LEU A 16 31.84 -7.88 21.41
CA LEU A 16 30.44 -7.54 21.17
C LEU A 16 29.72 -6.99 22.41
N MET A 17 30.01 -7.52 23.61
CA MET A 17 29.19 -7.26 24.80
C MET A 17 29.07 -5.76 25.11
N ARG A 18 30.18 -5.02 25.18
CA ARG A 18 30.16 -3.61 25.55
C ARG A 18 29.39 -2.74 24.52
N PRO A 19 29.69 -2.79 23.21
CA PRO A 19 28.90 -2.06 22.21
C PRO A 19 27.42 -2.41 22.21
N ALA A 20 27.06 -3.68 22.43
CA ALA A 20 25.66 -4.11 22.47
C ALA A 20 24.89 -3.47 23.64
N PHE A 21 25.49 -3.43 24.84
CA PHE A 21 24.87 -2.76 25.99
C PHE A 21 24.80 -1.24 25.81
N ASP A 22 25.85 -0.61 25.28
CA ASP A 22 25.86 0.83 25.01
C ASP A 22 24.74 1.21 24.01
N ALA A 23 24.55 0.39 22.97
CA ALA A 23 23.44 0.55 22.01
C ALA A 23 22.07 0.36 22.69
N GLY A 24 21.91 -0.67 23.53
CA GLY A 24 20.67 -0.92 24.27
C GLY A 24 20.29 0.25 25.19
N VAL A 25 21.26 0.84 25.90
CA VAL A 25 21.04 2.03 26.74
C VAL A 25 20.65 3.24 25.89
N ALA A 26 21.27 3.42 24.72
CA ALA A 26 20.94 4.51 23.81
C ALA A 26 19.51 4.37 23.26
N LEU A 27 19.11 3.15 22.87
CA LEU A 27 17.76 2.85 22.39
C LEU A 27 16.71 3.11 23.48
N ALA A 28 16.90 2.60 24.70
CA ALA A 28 15.96 2.83 25.80
C ALA A 28 15.76 4.32 26.12
N ARG A 29 16.85 5.12 26.04
CA ARG A 29 16.76 6.57 26.21
C ARG A 29 16.04 7.26 25.06
N LEU A 30 16.23 6.78 23.83
CA LEU A 30 15.53 7.29 22.66
C LEU A 30 14.02 7.01 22.77
N ASP A 31 13.65 5.79 23.14
CA ASP A 31 12.25 5.38 23.31
C ASP A 31 11.54 6.25 24.36
N GLU A 32 12.16 6.46 25.53
CA GLU A 32 11.60 7.33 26.56
C GLU A 32 11.42 8.78 26.08
N ARG A 33 12.37 9.30 25.29
CA ARG A 33 12.29 10.65 24.74
C ARG A 33 11.18 10.78 23.70
N ILE A 34 11.01 9.78 22.84
CA ILE A 34 9.95 9.76 21.83
C ILE A 34 8.58 9.66 22.52
N ALA A 35 8.45 8.77 23.51
CA ALA A 35 7.21 8.57 24.25
C ALA A 35 6.73 9.83 24.99
N ARG A 36 7.65 10.63 25.54
CA ARG A 36 7.34 11.91 26.21
C ARG A 36 7.21 13.11 25.28
N SER A 37 7.52 12.96 23.98
CA SER A 37 7.58 14.08 23.06
C SER A 37 6.22 14.35 22.41
N PRO A 38 5.77 15.61 22.33
CA PRO A 38 4.55 15.96 21.60
C PRO A 38 4.67 15.70 20.08
N VAL A 39 5.88 15.55 19.56
CA VAL A 39 6.15 15.26 18.14
C VAL A 39 6.60 13.81 17.89
N GLY A 40 6.41 12.91 18.87
CA GLY A 40 6.83 11.51 18.77
C GLY A 40 6.21 10.77 17.58
N GLN A 41 4.92 10.99 17.30
CA GLN A 41 4.25 10.40 16.14
C GLN A 41 4.86 10.88 14.82
N GLY A 42 5.11 12.19 14.67
CA GLY A 42 5.76 12.72 13.49
C GLY A 42 7.20 12.23 13.31
N PHE A 43 7.91 11.89 14.39
CA PHE A 43 9.21 11.23 14.30
C PHE A 43 9.09 9.82 13.72
N ILE A 44 8.16 9.00 14.22
CA ILE A 44 7.91 7.63 13.74
C ILE A 44 7.50 7.64 12.27
N GLU A 45 6.62 8.56 11.87
CA GLU A 45 6.20 8.70 10.47
C GLU A 45 7.39 8.98 9.55
N ARG A 46 8.24 9.95 9.88
CA ARG A 46 9.45 10.27 9.09
C ARG A 46 10.48 9.15 9.10
N GLN A 47 10.64 8.46 10.23
CA GLN A 47 11.52 7.30 10.35
C GLN A 47 11.11 6.20 9.36
N ASN A 48 9.81 5.90 9.24
CA ASN A 48 9.33 4.87 8.32
C ASN A 48 9.67 5.19 6.85
N PHE A 49 9.59 6.46 6.44
CA PHE A 49 10.02 6.86 5.10
C PHE A 49 11.54 6.73 4.92
N ALA A 50 12.32 7.20 5.89
CA ALA A 50 13.77 7.08 5.84
C ALA A 50 14.23 5.61 5.79
N ASP A 51 13.59 4.74 6.54
CA ASP A 51 13.88 3.29 6.56
C ASP A 51 13.52 2.60 5.25
N ALA A 52 12.43 3.01 4.60
CA ALA A 52 12.09 2.53 3.25
C ALA A 52 13.16 2.92 2.23
N CYS A 53 13.56 4.21 2.20
CA CYS A 53 14.65 4.66 1.32
C CYS A 53 15.98 3.96 1.62
N ALA A 54 16.32 3.75 2.90
CA ALA A 54 17.54 3.07 3.28
C ALA A 54 17.53 1.58 2.89
N SER A 55 16.37 0.92 2.92
CA SER A 55 16.23 -0.48 2.48
C SER A 55 16.56 -0.62 0.99
N LEU A 56 16.00 0.26 0.14
CA LEU A 56 16.32 0.26 -1.29
C LEU A 56 17.79 0.58 -1.55
N TRP A 57 18.37 1.48 -0.75
CA TRP A 57 19.79 1.81 -0.87
C TRP A 57 20.71 0.61 -0.57
N ILE A 58 20.35 -0.24 0.40
CA ILE A 58 21.08 -1.49 0.69
C ILE A 58 21.00 -2.45 -0.51
N ASP A 59 19.86 -2.49 -1.19
CA ASP A 59 19.65 -3.28 -2.41
C ASP A 59 20.35 -2.67 -3.66
N GLY A 60 20.95 -1.48 -3.51
CA GLY A 60 21.68 -0.77 -4.58
C GLY A 60 20.81 0.20 -5.37
N GLU A 61 19.56 0.38 -4.99
CA GLU A 61 18.58 1.24 -5.67
C GLU A 61 18.45 2.61 -5.00
N LEU A 62 18.18 3.65 -5.78
CA LEU A 62 18.01 5.01 -5.28
C LEU A 62 16.56 5.47 -5.44
N VAL A 63 15.92 5.80 -4.32
CA VAL A 63 14.57 6.39 -4.29
C VAL A 63 14.63 7.72 -3.56
N HIS A 64 14.14 8.78 -4.21
CA HIS A 64 14.02 10.10 -3.60
C HIS A 64 12.90 10.10 -2.54
N LEU A 65 13.19 10.69 -1.38
CA LEU A 65 12.24 10.78 -0.28
C LEU A 65 10.96 11.53 -0.71
N GLU A 66 11.12 12.59 -1.49
CA GLU A 66 10.03 13.44 -1.97
C GLU A 66 9.09 12.64 -2.88
N ASP A 67 9.65 11.86 -3.80
CA ASP A 67 8.87 11.01 -4.71
C ASP A 67 8.10 9.95 -3.92
N LEU A 68 8.70 9.35 -2.88
CA LEU A 68 8.02 8.40 -1.99
C LEU A 68 6.90 9.04 -1.17
N VAL A 69 7.10 10.27 -0.68
CA VAL A 69 6.07 11.03 0.05
C VAL A 69 4.90 11.39 -0.87
N LEU A 70 5.18 11.84 -2.10
CA LEU A 70 4.15 12.16 -3.08
C LEU A 70 3.38 10.92 -3.51
N HIS A 71 4.09 9.81 -3.76
CA HIS A 71 3.47 8.55 -4.13
C HIS A 71 2.61 7.97 -3.00
N ASP A 72 3.04 8.08 -1.74
CA ASP A 72 2.22 7.71 -0.58
C ASP A 72 0.90 8.48 -0.54
N ALA A 73 0.95 9.76 -0.87
CA ALA A 73 -0.19 10.66 -0.90
C ALA A 73 -0.99 10.61 -2.21
N THR A 74 -0.70 9.68 -3.13
CA THR A 74 -1.30 9.60 -4.48
C THR A 74 -1.24 10.92 -5.25
N ARG A 75 -0.13 11.65 -5.09
CA ARG A 75 0.14 12.98 -5.68
C ARG A 75 1.38 12.93 -6.56
N ASP A 76 1.52 11.84 -7.30
CA ASP A 76 2.62 11.65 -8.23
C ASP A 76 2.66 12.77 -9.27
N ILE A 77 3.82 13.40 -9.41
CA ILE A 77 4.08 14.41 -10.45
C ILE A 77 4.76 13.83 -11.69
N ARG A 78 5.17 12.55 -11.61
CA ARG A 78 5.82 11.77 -12.67
C ARG A 78 5.28 10.34 -12.61
N THR A 79 5.46 9.58 -13.68
CA THR A 79 5.12 8.15 -13.69
C THR A 79 5.93 7.41 -12.62
N PRO A 80 5.30 6.59 -11.75
CA PRO A 80 6.01 5.85 -10.71
C PRO A 80 7.01 4.87 -11.31
N THR A 81 8.21 4.81 -10.72
CA THR A 81 9.21 3.80 -11.10
C THR A 81 8.98 2.49 -10.36
N HIS A 82 9.65 1.42 -10.80
CA HIS A 82 9.54 0.12 -10.14
C HIS A 82 10.08 0.17 -8.70
N GLU A 83 11.22 0.85 -8.51
CA GLU A 83 11.88 1.02 -7.21
C GLU A 83 11.01 1.85 -6.26
N LEU A 84 10.31 2.87 -6.79
CA LEU A 84 9.35 3.67 -6.01
C LEU A 84 8.17 2.83 -5.52
N THR A 85 7.70 1.88 -6.35
CA THR A 85 6.63 0.94 -5.99
C THR A 85 7.10 -0.04 -4.90
N ILE A 86 8.34 -0.53 -4.99
CA ILE A 86 8.93 -1.39 -3.94
C ILE A 86 9.10 -0.61 -2.63
N ALA A 87 9.62 0.61 -2.69
CA ALA A 87 9.77 1.47 -1.51
C ALA A 87 8.43 1.76 -0.83
N ARG A 88 7.37 1.94 -1.61
CA ARG A 88 5.99 2.08 -1.13
C ARG A 88 5.50 0.85 -0.36
N ASP A 89 5.84 -0.34 -0.84
CA ASP A 89 5.50 -1.59 -0.15
C ASP A 89 6.31 -1.80 1.13
N VAL A 90 7.59 -1.44 1.15
CA VAL A 90 8.40 -1.44 2.38
C VAL A 90 7.78 -0.49 3.42
N LEU A 91 7.43 0.75 3.01
CA LEU A 91 6.76 1.73 3.87
C LEU A 91 5.44 1.20 4.43
N ARG A 92 4.60 0.58 3.59
CA ARG A 92 3.32 -0.02 4.01
C ARG A 92 3.55 -1.15 5.02
N THR A 93 4.56 -1.98 4.78
CA THR A 93 4.93 -3.09 5.66
C THR A 93 5.37 -2.59 7.03
N ARG A 94 6.19 -1.53 7.09
CA ARG A 94 6.61 -0.91 8.36
C ARG A 94 5.44 -0.32 9.15
N ARG A 95 4.55 0.43 8.49
CA ARG A 95 3.33 0.97 9.13
C ARG A 95 2.43 -0.14 9.64
N ARG A 96 2.30 -1.25 8.90
CA ARG A 96 1.53 -2.42 9.34
C ARG A 96 2.12 -3.04 10.61
N ILE A 97 3.44 -3.23 10.68
CA ILE A 97 4.10 -3.74 11.88
C ILE A 97 3.84 -2.81 13.08
N ALA A 98 3.97 -1.50 12.89
CA ALA A 98 3.77 -0.51 13.95
C ALA A 98 2.31 -0.44 14.44
N ALA A 99 1.33 -0.80 13.62
CA ALA A 99 -0.09 -0.80 13.96
C ALA A 99 -0.57 -2.08 14.66
N GLN A 100 0.27 -3.11 14.76
CA GLN A 100 -0.07 -4.41 15.37
C GLN A 100 0.47 -4.50 16.80
N SER A 101 0.14 -5.59 17.52
CA SER A 101 0.76 -5.85 18.82
C SER A 101 2.29 -6.05 18.66
N PRO A 102 3.11 -5.67 19.65
CA PRO A 102 4.58 -5.75 19.55
C PRO A 102 5.11 -7.15 19.21
N ASP A 103 4.39 -8.17 19.64
CA ASP A 103 4.67 -9.60 19.51
C ASP A 103 4.13 -10.22 18.21
N TRP A 104 3.26 -9.50 17.48
CA TRP A 104 2.68 -9.99 16.22
C TRP A 104 3.74 -10.26 15.16
N ALA A 105 4.69 -9.33 14.95
CA ALA A 105 5.66 -9.45 13.85
C ALA A 105 6.60 -10.67 13.97
N LEU A 106 6.82 -11.16 15.19
CA LEU A 106 7.63 -12.35 15.48
C LEU A 106 6.79 -13.64 15.60
N SER A 107 5.46 -13.52 15.58
CA SER A 107 4.57 -14.67 15.58
C SER A 107 4.62 -15.43 14.26
N ALA A 108 4.26 -16.72 14.28
CA ALA A 108 4.17 -17.53 13.07
C ALA A 108 3.19 -16.95 12.03
N GLU A 109 2.11 -16.30 12.50
CA GLU A 109 1.15 -15.62 11.64
C GLU A 109 1.74 -14.35 11.03
N GLY A 110 2.38 -13.49 11.84
CA GLY A 110 3.01 -12.27 11.38
C GLY A 110 4.11 -12.56 10.36
N VAL A 111 5.00 -13.51 10.63
CA VAL A 111 6.06 -13.92 9.69
C VAL A 111 5.46 -14.46 8.38
N ARG A 112 4.42 -15.30 8.44
CA ARG A 112 3.74 -15.78 7.23
C ARG A 112 3.15 -14.62 6.43
N SER A 113 2.46 -13.71 7.10
CA SER A 113 1.83 -12.58 6.44
C SER A 113 2.84 -11.61 5.83
N LEU A 114 3.98 -11.36 6.49
CA LEU A 114 5.02 -10.47 5.98
C LEU A 114 5.74 -11.06 4.76
N ARG A 115 5.91 -12.39 4.73
CA ARG A 115 6.52 -13.10 3.57
C ARG A 115 5.62 -13.13 2.35
N GLN A 116 4.31 -13.28 2.52
CA GLN A 116 3.36 -13.34 1.40
C GLN A 116 3.17 -11.99 0.69
N THR A 117 3.41 -10.88 1.37
CA THR A 117 3.28 -9.54 0.78
C THR A 117 4.27 -9.25 -0.35
N SER A 118 5.41 -9.98 -0.42
CA SER A 118 6.35 -9.85 -1.53
C SER A 118 5.81 -10.36 -2.87
N ASP A 119 4.81 -11.24 -2.85
CA ASP A 119 4.21 -11.86 -4.04
C ASP A 119 2.96 -11.10 -4.56
N ILE A 120 2.53 -10.03 -3.89
CA ILE A 120 1.32 -9.24 -4.25
C ILE A 120 1.64 -8.17 -5.31
N ASN A 121 2.78 -8.27 -6.00
CA ASN A 121 3.09 -7.44 -7.17
C ASN A 121 2.33 -7.94 -8.41
N SER A 122 0.99 -7.83 -8.46
CA SER A 122 0.25 -7.93 -9.74
C SER A 122 -1.23 -7.47 -9.75
N VAL A 123 -1.78 -6.81 -8.74
CA VAL A 123 -3.15 -6.29 -8.88
C VAL A 123 -3.18 -4.82 -8.51
N GLY A 124 -3.61 -4.04 -9.50
CA GLY A 124 -3.52 -2.59 -9.53
C GLY A 124 -4.31 -1.91 -8.42
N VAL A 125 -3.91 -0.68 -8.19
CA VAL A 125 -4.73 0.48 -7.81
C VAL A 125 -6.23 0.17 -7.80
N GLU A 126 -6.78 -0.36 -6.70
CA GLU A 126 -8.18 -0.26 -6.22
C GLU A 126 -8.34 -0.98 -4.86
N ALA A 127 -7.46 -0.69 -3.89
CA ALA A 127 -7.68 -1.10 -2.50
C ALA A 127 -7.37 0.04 -1.50
N SER A 128 -7.58 1.28 -1.95
CA SER A 128 -7.57 2.46 -1.08
C SER A 128 -9.01 2.88 -0.78
N GLU A 129 -9.76 2.01 -0.09
CA GLU A 129 -10.94 2.36 0.72
C GLU A 129 -11.51 1.06 1.31
N LEU A 130 -10.94 0.59 2.44
CA LEU A 130 -11.59 -0.29 3.45
C LEU A 130 -10.55 -0.80 4.49
N ALA A 131 -9.67 0.08 4.98
CA ALA A 131 -8.87 -0.21 6.18
C ALA A 131 -9.53 0.43 7.41
N GLY A 132 -10.79 0.08 7.62
CA GLY A 132 -11.61 0.56 8.73
C GLY A 132 -12.75 -0.39 8.96
N VAL A 133 -12.44 -1.57 9.52
CA VAL A 133 -13.29 -2.47 10.32
C VAL A 133 -12.58 -3.83 10.34
N VAL A 134 -12.11 -4.21 11.53
CA VAL A 134 -11.64 -5.56 11.82
C VAL A 134 -12.82 -6.52 11.71
N ARG A 135 -12.75 -7.51 10.82
CA ARG A 135 -13.51 -8.76 10.94
C ARG A 135 -12.61 -9.96 10.62
N PRO A 136 -12.64 -11.03 11.43
CA PRO A 136 -11.87 -12.23 11.18
C PRO A 136 -12.50 -13.04 10.04
N ALA A 137 -11.69 -13.39 9.04
CA ALA A 137 -12.10 -14.18 7.89
C ALA A 137 -12.26 -15.67 8.29
N VAL A 138 -13.48 -16.19 8.10
CA VAL A 138 -13.78 -17.62 8.13
C VAL A 138 -13.19 -18.25 6.87
N THR A 139 -12.41 -19.31 7.06
CA THR A 139 -11.83 -20.14 6.00
C THR A 139 -12.91 -20.94 5.28
N ALA A 140 -12.98 -20.83 3.95
CA ALA A 140 -13.59 -21.85 3.10
C ALA A 140 -12.69 -22.09 1.89
N ASN A 141 -11.93 -23.19 1.96
CA ASN A 141 -11.27 -23.79 0.80
C ASN A 141 -12.33 -24.41 -0.10
N ALA A 142 -12.23 -24.19 -1.41
CA ALA A 142 -12.76 -25.09 -2.42
C ALA A 142 -11.95 -24.93 -3.72
N GLU A 143 -11.00 -25.85 -3.92
CA GLU A 143 -10.50 -26.22 -5.24
C GLU A 143 -11.57 -27.04 -5.97
N GLY A 144 -11.73 -26.87 -7.28
CA GLY A 144 -12.64 -27.69 -8.08
C GLY A 144 -12.74 -27.28 -9.54
N GLU A 145 -11.92 -27.94 -10.37
CA GLU A 145 -12.13 -28.43 -11.75
C GLU A 145 -13.03 -27.67 -12.74
N GLY A 146 -12.48 -27.44 -13.93
CA GLY A 146 -13.14 -26.79 -15.06
C GLY A 146 -14.30 -27.58 -15.66
N ARG A 147 -15.27 -26.81 -16.16
CA ARG A 147 -16.13 -27.14 -17.30
C ARG A 147 -16.40 -25.87 -18.09
N ASP A 148 -16.26 -25.96 -19.40
CA ASP A 148 -16.86 -25.02 -20.35
C ASP A 148 -18.35 -24.91 -20.08
N SER A 149 -18.82 -23.69 -19.84
CA SER A 149 -20.23 -23.31 -19.96
C SER A 149 -20.29 -21.96 -20.66
N ASP A 150 -20.58 -22.00 -21.95
CA ASP A 150 -21.22 -20.90 -22.69
C ASP A 150 -22.57 -20.62 -22.01
N GLU A 151 -22.60 -19.68 -21.08
CA GLU A 151 -23.79 -18.93 -20.72
C GLU A 151 -23.36 -17.69 -19.94
N ALA A 152 -23.66 -16.53 -20.49
CA ALA A 152 -23.44 -15.24 -19.85
C ALA A 152 -24.41 -15.08 -18.66
N GLU A 153 -24.18 -15.81 -17.57
CA GLU A 153 -24.80 -15.49 -16.29
C GLU A 153 -24.07 -14.27 -15.71
N GLY A 154 -24.66 -13.11 -15.97
CA GLY A 154 -24.29 -11.86 -15.31
C GLY A 154 -24.25 -12.04 -13.80
N LEU A 155 -23.31 -11.34 -13.14
CA LEU A 155 -23.10 -11.42 -11.70
C LEU A 155 -24.44 -11.25 -10.95
N PRO A 156 -24.80 -12.18 -10.04
CA PRO A 156 -26.09 -12.12 -9.36
C PRO A 156 -26.20 -10.83 -8.53
N GLY A 157 -27.21 -10.01 -8.85
CA GLY A 157 -27.50 -8.76 -8.15
C GLY A 157 -27.09 -7.48 -8.89
N VAL A 158 -26.49 -7.58 -10.07
CA VAL A 158 -26.21 -6.41 -10.93
C VAL A 158 -27.28 -6.32 -12.01
N ASP A 159 -28.15 -5.31 -11.91
CA ASP A 159 -29.12 -5.00 -12.97
C ASP A 159 -28.43 -4.23 -14.10
N TYR A 160 -27.87 -4.98 -15.05
CA TYR A 160 -27.20 -4.43 -16.22
C TYR A 160 -28.13 -3.54 -17.08
N ALA A 161 -29.45 -3.78 -17.07
CA ALA A 161 -30.40 -2.94 -17.78
C ALA A 161 -30.51 -1.54 -17.13
N ALA A 162 -30.36 -1.45 -15.81
CA ALA A 162 -30.30 -0.16 -15.12
C ALA A 162 -29.03 0.63 -15.47
N ILE A 163 -27.89 -0.05 -15.61
CA ILE A 163 -26.61 0.56 -16.02
C ILE A 163 -26.71 1.09 -17.45
N ASP A 164 -27.22 0.28 -18.38
CA ASP A 164 -27.39 0.67 -19.78
C ASP A 164 -28.35 1.87 -19.93
N ALA A 165 -29.42 1.92 -19.13
CA ALA A 165 -30.36 3.05 -19.12
C ALA A 165 -29.73 4.36 -18.59
N VAL A 166 -28.75 4.26 -17.69
CA VAL A 166 -27.98 5.42 -17.22
C VAL A 166 -26.98 5.87 -18.28
N LEU A 167 -26.26 4.94 -18.90
CA LEU A 167 -25.31 5.23 -19.98
C LEU A 167 -26.00 5.89 -21.18
N ALA A 168 -27.15 5.37 -21.62
CA ALA A 168 -27.92 5.95 -22.73
C ALA A 168 -28.42 7.38 -22.43
N ARG A 169 -28.80 7.66 -21.18
CA ARG A 169 -29.18 9.03 -20.76
C ARG A 169 -28.00 9.98 -20.73
N SER A 170 -26.83 9.52 -20.27
CA SER A 170 -25.61 10.31 -20.26
C SER A 170 -25.15 10.64 -21.69
N GLU A 171 -25.16 9.66 -22.59
CA GLU A 171 -24.82 9.86 -24.01
C GLU A 171 -25.76 10.89 -24.66
N ALA A 172 -27.08 10.76 -24.44
CA ALA A 172 -28.07 11.70 -24.97
C ALA A 172 -27.91 13.13 -24.41
N ALA A 173 -27.52 13.27 -23.14
CA ALA A 173 -27.24 14.56 -22.53
C ALA A 173 -25.97 15.20 -23.10
N ILE A 174 -24.91 14.41 -23.31
CA ILE A 174 -23.65 14.85 -23.92
C ILE A 174 -23.89 15.29 -25.37
N GLU A 175 -24.64 14.52 -26.15
CA GLU A 175 -24.97 14.88 -27.54
C GLU A 175 -25.83 16.15 -27.63
N LYS A 176 -26.74 16.37 -26.68
CA LYS A 176 -27.50 17.62 -26.59
C LYS A 176 -26.60 18.82 -26.26
N ALA A 177 -25.58 18.64 -25.41
CA ALA A 177 -24.62 19.68 -25.05
C ALA A 177 -23.61 20.00 -26.17
N LYS A 178 -23.25 19.01 -27.00
CA LYS A 178 -22.35 19.18 -28.16
C LYS A 178 -22.99 19.87 -29.36
N ARG A 179 -24.33 19.94 -29.43
CA ARG A 179 -25.01 20.66 -30.52
C ARG A 179 -24.76 22.18 -30.39
N PRO A 180 -24.15 22.83 -31.39
CA PRO A 180 -23.96 24.28 -31.37
C PRO A 180 -25.33 24.96 -31.40
N GLY A 181 -25.57 25.86 -30.43
CA GLY A 181 -26.86 26.54 -30.27
C GLY A 181 -27.22 27.37 -31.50
N ARG A 182 -28.35 27.02 -32.14
CA ARG A 182 -29.03 27.89 -33.11
C ARG A 182 -29.65 29.05 -32.32
N ALA A 183 -29.05 30.24 -32.41
CA ALA A 183 -29.68 31.46 -31.95
C ALA A 183 -30.99 31.68 -32.74
N ASP A 184 -32.12 31.56 -32.07
CA ASP A 184 -33.45 31.89 -32.62
C ASP A 184 -33.69 33.38 -32.36
N THR A 185 -33.19 34.24 -33.23
CA THR A 185 -33.60 35.64 -33.28
C THR A 185 -34.87 35.74 -34.12
N ARG A 186 -36.03 35.62 -33.47
CA ARG A 186 -37.28 36.19 -33.98
C ARG A 186 -37.59 37.43 -33.17
N GLU A 187 -37.11 38.56 -33.67
CA GLU A 187 -37.64 39.88 -33.32
C GLU A 187 -39.15 39.88 -33.55
N ARG A 188 -39.88 40.29 -32.52
CA ARG A 188 -41.31 40.51 -32.54
C ARG A 188 -41.55 41.94 -32.11
N GLU A 189 -41.73 42.85 -33.06
CA GLU A 189 -42.47 44.10 -32.86
C GLU A 189 -43.19 44.48 -34.17
N PRO A 190 -44.49 44.80 -34.14
CA PRO A 190 -45.09 45.75 -35.08
C PRO A 190 -44.83 47.20 -34.66
#